data_AF-A0A1A0URY5-F1
#
_entry.id   AF-A0A1A0URY5-F1
#
_cell.length_a   1.000
_cell.length_b   1.000
_cell.length_c   1.000
_cell.angle_alpha   90.00
_cell.angle_beta   90.00
_cell.angle_gamma   90.00
#
_symmetry.space_group_name_H-M   'P 1'
#
loop_
_entity.id
_entity.type
_entity.pdbx_description
1 polymer ?
#
loop_
_entity_poly.entity_id
_entity_poly.type
_entity_poly.pdbx_seq_one_letter_code
_entity_poly.pdbx_strand_id
1 'polypeptide(L)'
;MHGGNPDLYPVIVGFSRPVTEYERLALRDFGVIGEDTDRMWALIEDTTLEAIADHLDEYNAELDAAVEKARRMQEEDRAEDDRLRKQALQLIGRLRRDYGLDAPAERGIVGDE
;
A
#
# COMPACT_ATOMS: atom_id res chain seq x y z
N MET A 1 5.19 -1.45 38.35
CA MET A 1 3.90 -0.75 38.37
C MET A 1 4.02 0.38 37.37
N HIS A 2 3.38 0.21 36.21
CA HIS A 2 3.53 1.11 35.07
C HIS A 2 2.92 2.47 35.41
N GLY A 3 3.76 3.50 35.47
CA GLY A 3 3.36 4.89 35.70
C GLY A 3 2.65 5.48 34.48
N GLY A 4 1.54 4.86 34.09
CA GLY A 4 0.62 5.40 33.09
C GLY A 4 -0.19 6.54 33.69
N ASN A 5 -0.45 7.56 32.90
CA ASN A 5 -1.37 8.63 33.25
C ASN A 5 -2.78 8.02 33.43
N PRO A 6 -3.44 8.15 34.60
CA PRO A 6 -4.75 7.54 34.86
C PRO A 6 -5.86 8.01 33.90
N ASP A 7 -5.64 9.10 33.18
CA ASP A 7 -6.60 9.66 32.22
C ASP A 7 -6.46 9.07 30.81
N LEU A 8 -5.34 8.40 30.51
CA LEU A 8 -5.10 7.77 29.20
C LEU A 8 -5.51 6.31 29.24
N TYR A 9 -6.26 5.88 28.24
CA TYR A 9 -6.61 4.49 28.05
C TYR A 9 -6.68 4.14 26.57
N PRO A 10 -6.45 2.85 26.24
CA PRO A 10 -6.48 2.40 24.86
C PRO A 10 -7.92 2.32 24.33
N VAL A 11 -8.11 2.72 23.08
CA VAL A 11 -9.41 2.64 22.38
C VAL A 11 -9.32 1.69 21.21
N ILE A 12 -10.29 0.79 21.13
CA ILE A 12 -10.47 -0.09 19.98
C ILE A 12 -11.50 0.53 19.04
N VAL A 13 -11.06 0.94 17.86
CA VAL A 13 -11.92 1.43 16.78
C VAL A 13 -12.28 0.25 15.89
N GLY A 14 -13.59 0.01 15.73
CA GLY A 14 -14.10 -1.00 14.82
C GLY A 14 -14.48 -0.44 13.46
N PHE A 15 -13.92 -1.00 12.41
CA PHE A 15 -14.27 -0.70 11.04
C PHE A 15 -15.46 -1.55 10.58
N SER A 16 -16.32 -0.95 9.76
CA SER A 16 -17.47 -1.64 9.15
C SER A 16 -17.06 -2.68 8.09
N ARG A 17 -15.80 -2.65 7.64
CA ARG A 17 -15.23 -3.56 6.66
C ARG A 17 -13.75 -3.85 6.96
N PRO A 18 -13.19 -4.92 6.38
CA PRO A 18 -11.76 -5.15 6.39
C PRO A 18 -10.99 -3.96 5.80
N VAL A 19 -9.93 -3.55 6.50
CA VAL A 19 -8.96 -2.54 6.08
C VAL A 19 -7.96 -3.18 5.10
N THR A 20 -7.70 -2.50 3.99
CA THR A 20 -6.71 -2.92 2.98
C THR A 20 -5.27 -2.64 3.45
N GLU A 21 -4.27 -3.21 2.77
CA GLU A 21 -2.86 -3.01 3.12
C GLU A 21 -2.43 -1.53 3.03
N TYR A 22 -2.90 -0.80 2.01
CA TYR A 22 -2.64 0.63 1.85
C TYR A 22 -3.31 1.47 2.95
N GLU A 23 -4.55 1.16 3.31
CA GLU A 23 -5.24 1.84 4.40
C GLU A 23 -4.55 1.57 5.74
N ARG A 24 -4.07 0.34 5.98
CA ARG A 24 -3.27 0.01 7.17
C ARG A 24 -1.98 0.82 7.24
N LEU A 25 -1.30 1.00 6.10
CA LEU A 25 -0.08 1.81 6.03
C LEU A 25 -0.37 3.29 6.31
N ALA A 26 -1.48 3.82 5.81
CA ALA A 26 -1.89 5.20 6.07
C ALA A 26 -2.31 5.42 7.55
N LEU A 27 -3.00 4.44 8.15
CA LEU A 27 -3.46 4.50 9.54
C LEU A 27 -2.31 4.39 10.56
N ARG A 28 -1.21 3.72 10.19
CA ARG A 28 -0.02 3.61 11.06
C ARG A 28 0.53 4.99 11.46
N ASP A 29 0.46 5.98 10.58
CA ASP A 29 0.90 7.36 10.86
C ASP A 29 0.09 8.02 11.98
N PHE A 30 -1.11 7.50 12.27
CA PHE A 30 -2.03 8.01 13.28
C PHE A 30 -1.88 7.33 14.66
N GLY A 31 -0.83 6.51 14.85
CA GLY A 31 -0.67 5.72 16.06
C GLY A 31 -1.68 4.58 16.19
N VAL A 32 -2.39 4.27 15.10
CA VAL A 32 -3.28 3.11 15.04
C VAL A 32 -2.44 1.86 14.82
N ILE A 33 -2.47 0.98 15.82
CA ILE A 33 -1.82 -0.33 15.74
C ILE A 33 -2.89 -1.35 15.36
N GLY A 34 -2.67 -2.03 14.23
CA GLY A 34 -3.44 -3.22 13.86
C GLY A 34 -2.67 -4.46 14.25
N GLU A 35 -3.31 -5.40 14.95
CA GLU A 35 -2.78 -6.76 15.04
C GLU A 35 -2.98 -7.44 13.68
N ASP A 36 -2.00 -8.23 13.24
CA ASP A 36 -1.96 -8.79 11.87
C ASP A 36 -3.18 -9.71 11.58
N THR A 37 -3.81 -10.22 12.63
CA THR A 37 -5.00 -11.07 12.62
C THR A 37 -6.32 -10.32 12.45
N ASP A 38 -6.39 -9.04 12.83
CA ASP A 38 -7.66 -8.34 12.99
C ASP A 38 -7.87 -7.25 11.95
N ARG A 39 -8.42 -7.66 10.81
CA ARG A 39 -8.65 -6.77 9.65
C ARG A 39 -9.72 -5.71 9.89
N MET A 40 -10.51 -5.80 10.95
CA MET A 40 -11.65 -4.90 11.20
C MET A 40 -11.50 -4.05 12.46
N TRP A 41 -10.37 -4.12 13.18
CA TRP A 41 -10.19 -3.34 14.41
C TRP A 41 -8.82 -2.65 14.43
N ALA A 42 -8.75 -1.55 15.17
CA ALA A 42 -7.60 -0.67 15.30
C ALA A 42 -7.46 -0.24 16.76
N LEU A 43 -6.23 -0.23 17.31
CA LEU A 43 -5.96 0.25 18.66
C LEU A 43 -5.32 1.64 18.63
N ILE A 44 -5.85 2.59 19.41
CA ILE A 44 -5.23 3.89 19.70
C ILE A 44 -4.79 3.84 21.16
N GLU A 45 -3.48 3.87 21.43
CA GLU A 45 -2.93 3.53 22.76
C GLU A 45 -3.12 4.62 23.84
N ASP A 46 -3.15 5.91 23.46
CA ASP A 46 -3.08 7.03 24.40
C ASP A 46 -4.20 8.08 24.14
N THR A 47 -5.42 7.86 24.63
CA THR A 47 -6.51 8.86 24.54
C THR A 47 -7.36 8.96 25.81
N THR A 48 -8.13 10.05 25.98
CA THR A 48 -9.03 10.32 27.13
C THR A 48 -10.51 10.27 26.73
N LEU A 49 -11.46 10.12 27.68
CA LEU A 49 -12.92 9.97 27.40
C LEU A 49 -13.51 11.25 26.83
N GLU A 50 -13.08 12.37 27.36
CA GLU A 50 -13.44 13.68 26.83
C GLU A 50 -12.87 13.86 25.41
N ALA A 51 -11.63 13.43 25.16
CA ALA A 51 -11.02 13.57 23.83
C ALA A 51 -11.75 12.76 22.76
N ILE A 52 -12.19 11.53 23.05
CA ILE A 52 -12.98 10.75 22.08
C ILE A 52 -14.33 11.41 21.79
N ALA A 53 -15.00 11.91 22.83
CA ALA A 53 -16.32 12.51 22.69
C ALA A 53 -16.27 13.82 21.90
N ASP A 54 -15.26 14.65 22.17
CA ASP A 54 -15.12 15.97 21.56
C ASP A 54 -14.51 15.91 20.15
N HIS A 55 -13.67 14.91 19.87
CA HIS A 55 -12.95 14.77 18.60
C HIS A 55 -13.50 13.64 17.70
N LEU A 56 -14.68 13.09 17.98
CA LEU A 56 -15.28 12.01 17.16
C LEU A 56 -15.40 12.41 15.68
N ASP A 57 -15.80 13.64 15.41
CA ASP A 57 -15.91 14.16 14.03
C ASP A 57 -14.53 14.34 13.38
N GLU A 58 -13.51 14.74 14.15
CA GLU A 58 -12.14 14.86 13.68
C GLU A 58 -11.55 13.48 13.34
N TYR A 59 -11.76 12.48 14.20
CA TYR A 59 -11.36 11.10 13.92
C TYR A 59 -12.03 10.56 12.66
N ASN A 60 -13.33 10.83 12.44
CA ASN A 60 -14.00 10.43 11.21
C ASN A 60 -13.40 11.13 9.97
N ALA A 61 -13.15 12.44 10.06
CA ALA A 61 -12.52 13.19 8.97
C ALA A 61 -11.11 12.69 8.65
N GLU A 62 -10.36 12.29 9.67
CA GLU A 62 -9.00 11.74 9.53
C GLU A 62 -9.01 10.32 8.96
N LEU A 63 -9.98 9.49 9.35
CA LEU A 63 -10.20 8.18 8.73
C LEU A 63 -10.52 8.33 7.24
N ASP A 64 -11.40 9.26 6.88
CA ASP A 64 -11.69 9.58 5.47
C ASP A 64 -10.44 10.07 4.73
N ALA A 65 -9.63 10.91 5.37
CA ALA A 65 -8.36 11.36 4.81
C ALA A 65 -7.35 10.21 4.61
N ALA A 66 -7.29 9.26 5.54
CA ALA A 66 -6.43 8.08 5.43
C ALA A 66 -6.87 7.16 4.29
N VAL A 67 -8.18 6.99 4.09
CA VAL A 67 -8.73 6.24 2.94
C VAL A 67 -8.38 6.91 1.62
N GLU A 68 -8.52 8.23 1.53
CA GLU A 68 -8.12 8.98 0.32
C GLU A 68 -6.61 8.94 0.06
N LYS A 69 -5.79 8.99 1.11
CA LYS A 69 -4.34 8.79 1.01
C LYS A 69 -4.00 7.40 0.48
N ALA A 70 -4.63 6.36 1.02
CA ALA A 70 -4.45 4.98 0.57
C ALA A 70 -4.82 4.79 -0.90
N ARG A 71 -5.92 5.43 -1.34
CA ARG A 71 -6.33 5.43 -2.75
C ARG A 71 -5.27 6.04 -3.66
N ARG A 72 -4.72 7.21 -3.29
CA ARG A 72 -3.65 7.87 -4.06
C ARG A 72 -2.39 7.01 -4.14
N MET A 73 -1.97 6.41 -3.02
CA MET A 73 -0.81 5.52 -2.99
C MET A 73 -1.00 4.33 -3.95
N GLN A 74 -2.20 3.75 -3.97
CA GLN A 74 -2.51 2.66 -4.90
C GLN A 74 -2.47 3.12 -6.37
N GLU A 75 -2.94 4.33 -6.67
CA GLU A 75 -2.91 4.90 -8.03
C GLU A 75 -1.46 5.19 -8.47
N GLU A 76 -0.62 5.71 -7.58
CA GLU A 76 0.80 5.98 -7.81
C GLU A 76 1.60 4.69 -8.04
N ASP A 77 1.40 3.67 -7.21
CA ASP A 77 2.08 2.38 -7.35
C ASP A 77 1.73 1.70 -8.67
N ARG A 78 0.46 1.74 -9.08
CA ARG A 78 0.05 1.22 -10.40
C ARG A 78 0.71 1.97 -11.55
N ALA A 79 0.81 3.30 -11.44
CA ALA A 79 1.44 4.12 -12.47
C ALA A 79 2.95 3.82 -12.59
N GLU A 80 3.63 3.59 -11.46
CA GLU A 80 5.03 3.22 -11.44
C GLU A 80 5.26 1.79 -11.97
N ASP A 81 4.41 0.83 -11.60
CA ASP A 81 4.44 -0.53 -12.16
C ASP A 81 4.29 -0.53 -13.69
N ASP A 82 3.35 0.25 -14.22
CA ASP A 82 3.15 0.41 -15.66
C ASP A 82 4.37 1.05 -16.34
N ARG A 83 5.01 2.02 -15.68
CA ARG A 83 6.24 2.65 -16.16
C ARG A 83 7.40 1.65 -16.18
N LEU A 84 7.62 0.92 -15.10
CA LEU A 84 8.66 -0.11 -14.98
C LEU A 84 8.46 -1.21 -16.02
N ARG A 85 7.23 -1.66 -16.23
CA ARG A 85 6.90 -2.64 -17.28
C ARG A 85 7.26 -2.15 -18.68
N LYS A 86 6.94 -0.89 -19.01
CA LYS A 86 7.33 -0.29 -20.30
C LYS A 86 8.84 -0.23 -20.47
N GLN A 87 9.57 0.19 -19.43
CA GLN A 87 11.03 0.24 -19.45
C GLN A 87 11.65 -1.15 -19.61
N ALA A 88 11.13 -2.16 -18.91
CA ALA A 88 11.58 -3.54 -19.03
C ALA A 88 11.38 -4.06 -20.47
N LEU A 89 10.23 -3.82 -21.09
CA LEU A 89 9.98 -4.20 -22.48
C LEU A 89 10.93 -3.49 -23.46
N GLN A 90 11.22 -2.20 -23.25
CA GLN A 90 12.18 -1.46 -24.06
C GLN A 90 13.59 -2.02 -23.92
N LEU A 91 14.02 -2.35 -22.69
CA LEU A 91 15.32 -2.95 -22.43
C LEU A 91 15.43 -4.34 -23.08
N ILE A 92 14.40 -5.18 -22.93
CA ILE A 92 14.35 -6.51 -23.57
C ILE A 92 14.44 -6.38 -25.10
N GLY A 93 13.69 -5.45 -25.70
CA GLY A 93 13.75 -5.20 -27.13
C GLY A 93 15.12 -4.69 -27.59
N ARG A 94 15.80 -3.88 -26.78
CA ARG A 94 17.17 -3.44 -27.05
C ARG A 94 18.15 -4.61 -27.00
N LEU A 95 18.10 -5.41 -25.94
CA LEU A 95 18.94 -6.60 -25.78
C LEU A 95 18.72 -7.60 -26.93
N ARG A 96 17.48 -7.87 -27.31
CA ARG A 96 17.18 -8.76 -28.45
C ARG A 96 17.83 -8.29 -29.75
N ARG A 97 17.81 -7.00 -30.03
CA ARG A 97 18.51 -6.42 -31.19
C ARG A 97 20.02 -6.49 -31.05
N ASP A 98 20.56 -6.11 -29.90
CA ASP A 98 22.01 -6.06 -29.65
C ASP A 98 22.65 -7.45 -29.73
N TYR A 99 21.91 -8.50 -29.34
CA TYR A 99 22.34 -9.91 -29.44
C TYR A 99 21.88 -10.61 -30.72
N GLY A 100 21.29 -9.89 -31.68
CA GLY A 100 20.86 -10.45 -32.97
C GLY A 100 19.75 -11.50 -32.88
N LEU A 101 19.04 -11.58 -31.75
CA LEU A 101 17.95 -12.54 -31.51
C LEU A 101 16.68 -12.23 -32.30
N ASP A 102 16.62 -11.04 -32.90
CA ASP A 102 15.56 -10.62 -33.82
C ASP A 102 15.90 -10.91 -35.30
N ALA A 103 17.11 -11.42 -35.61
CA ALA A 103 17.45 -11.84 -36.96
C ALA A 103 16.65 -13.11 -37.31
N PRO A 104 16.07 -13.19 -38.53
CA PRO A 104 15.44 -14.44 -38.97
C PRO A 104 16.50 -15.54 -38.95
N ALA A 105 16.16 -16.70 -38.38
CA ALA A 105 17.02 -17.88 -38.44
C ALA A 105 17.46 -18.07 -39.90
N GLU A 106 18.76 -18.00 -40.16
CA GLU A 106 19.30 -18.22 -41.50
C GLU A 106 18.72 -19.53 -41.99
N ARG A 107 17.85 -19.46 -43.01
CA ARG A 107 17.41 -20.65 -43.73
C ARG A 107 18.67 -21.23 -44.33
N GLY A 108 19.22 -22.25 -43.65
CA GLY A 108 20.31 -23.04 -44.17
C GLY A 108 19.95 -23.41 -45.60
N ILE A 109 20.74 -22.91 -46.54
CA ILE A 109 20.75 -23.40 -47.91
C ILE A 109 21.18 -24.86 -47.77
N VAL A 110 20.21 -25.76 -47.73
CA VAL A 110 20.45 -27.17 -48.01
C VAL A 110 20.87 -27.17 -49.47
N GLY A 111 22.18 -27.25 -49.70
CA GLY A 111 22.73 -27.40 -51.03
C GLY A 111 22.10 -28.63 -51.67
N ASP A 112 21.50 -28.43 -52.84
CA ASP A 112 21.43 -29.47 -53.85
C ASP A 112 22.88 -29.83 -54.21
N GLU A 113 23.28 -31.06 -53.92
CA GLU A 113 24.20 -31.89 -54.72
C GLU A 113 24.14 -33.36 -54.28
#